data_AF-X1U597-F1
#
_entry.id   AF-X1U597-F1
#
_cell.length_a   1.000
_cell.length_b   1.000
_cell.length_c   1.000
_cell.angle_alpha   90.00
_cell.angle_beta   90.00
_cell.angle_gamma   90.00
#
_symmetry.space_group_name_H-M   'P 1'
#
loop_
_entity.id
_entity.type
_entity.pdbx_description
1 polymer ?
#
loop_
_entity_poly.entity_id
_entity_poly.type
_entity_poly.pdbx_seq_one_letter_code
_entity_poly.pdbx_strand_id
1 'polypeptide(L)'
;KTIYGNFVAESEPTSRAAMFTQNSPDYLFGKEERELLVQCEKALAQERLISIDRIVGNENSETTVRLIVPERFAHVAYGGKNLFIPVEREIKEPTYQILFFADEAFETNKPKPLSQKDITIRLAMLDDGRVIKIVRNSSYIGEYKKGVFAAEDWVAKIRRGGIFLHAGCREDYLQSSHGIYRTIRSLLLALTANGKTTLTSKILARKGREKSWLIQDDGGTLLPDGSFHGFEAGGIFAKTEGVNPG
;
A
#
# COMPACT_ATOMS: atom_id res chain seq x y z
N LYS A 1 2.09 -17.34 -18.16
CA LYS A 1 2.02 -15.95 -18.69
C LYS A 1 0.74 -15.88 -19.52
N THR A 2 -0.18 -14.95 -19.24
CA THR A 2 -1.41 -14.81 -20.05
C THR A 2 -1.08 -14.28 -21.44
N ILE A 3 -2.05 -14.28 -22.36
CA ILE A 3 -1.91 -13.67 -23.70
C ILE A 3 -1.54 -12.17 -23.66
N TYR A 4 -1.77 -11.51 -22.52
CA TYR A 4 -1.44 -10.09 -22.29
C TYR A 4 -0.12 -9.89 -21.54
N GLY A 5 0.64 -10.96 -21.29
CA GLY A 5 1.87 -10.87 -20.52
C GLY A 5 1.69 -10.87 -19.00
N ASN A 6 0.49 -11.17 -18.49
CA ASN A 6 0.21 -11.13 -17.05
C ASN A 6 0.79 -12.35 -16.31
N PHE A 7 1.07 -12.13 -15.03
CA PHE A 7 1.49 -13.16 -14.08
C PHE A 7 0.36 -13.45 -13.10
N VAL A 8 0.31 -14.71 -12.63
CA VAL A 8 -0.55 -15.14 -11.53
C VAL A 8 0.38 -15.66 -10.45
N ALA A 9 0.13 -15.26 -9.21
CA ALA A 9 0.89 -15.71 -8.06
C ALA A 9 -0.08 -16.05 -6.93
N GLU A 10 0.19 -17.16 -6.26
CA GLU A 10 -0.49 -17.50 -5.03
C GLU A 10 0.19 -16.79 -3.86
N SER A 11 -0.60 -16.41 -2.87
CA SER A 11 -0.10 -15.80 -1.65
C SER A 11 -0.62 -16.59 -0.47
N GLU A 12 0.23 -16.70 0.54
CA GLU A 12 -0.09 -17.30 1.82
C GLU A 12 0.16 -16.24 2.90
N PRO A 13 -0.89 -15.80 3.63
CA PRO A 13 -2.32 -16.09 3.40
C PRO A 13 -2.88 -15.43 2.12
N THR A 14 -4.10 -15.82 1.74
CA THR A 14 -4.81 -15.28 0.55
C THR A 14 -5.46 -13.90 0.78
N SER A 15 -5.35 -13.34 1.99
CA SER A 15 -5.92 -12.04 2.35
C SER A 15 -5.10 -11.38 3.46
N ARG A 16 -5.39 -10.10 3.75
CA ARG A 16 -4.68 -9.32 4.76
C ARG A 16 -4.79 -9.95 6.15
N ALA A 17 -3.66 -10.08 6.83
CA ALA A 17 -3.53 -10.61 8.19
C ALA A 17 -3.73 -9.50 9.25
N ALA A 18 -4.80 -8.72 9.12
CA ALA A 18 -5.02 -7.51 9.94
C ALA A 18 -5.08 -7.81 11.45
N MET A 19 -5.66 -8.96 11.83
CA MET A 19 -5.75 -9.40 13.23
C MET A 19 -4.40 -9.68 13.90
N PHE A 20 -3.33 -9.84 13.11
CA PHE A 20 -1.96 -10.09 13.59
C PHE A 20 -1.07 -8.84 13.52
N THR A 21 -1.63 -7.71 13.09
CA THR A 21 -0.90 -6.46 12.88
C THR A 21 -0.98 -5.56 14.11
N GLN A 22 0.17 -5.16 14.64
CA GLN A 22 0.28 -4.19 15.74
C GLN A 22 1.26 -3.08 15.38
N ASN A 23 1.06 -1.88 15.93
CA ASN A 23 1.91 -0.71 15.75
C ASN A 23 2.41 -0.17 17.11
N SER A 24 3.55 0.51 17.12
CA SER A 24 4.15 1.02 18.36
C SER A 24 3.40 2.17 19.05
N PRO A 25 2.59 3.01 18.36
CA PRO A 25 1.72 3.96 19.06
C PRO A 25 0.62 3.31 19.92
N ASP A 26 0.00 2.23 19.43
CA ASP A 26 -1.12 1.57 20.10
C ASP A 26 -0.68 0.44 21.05
N TYR A 27 0.52 -0.10 20.86
CA TYR A 27 1.06 -1.23 21.61
C TYR A 27 2.48 -0.95 22.10
N LEU A 28 2.76 -1.30 23.36
CA LEU A 28 4.09 -1.14 23.93
C LEU A 28 5.04 -2.18 23.32
N PHE A 29 5.94 -1.73 22.45
CA PHE A 29 6.97 -2.59 21.87
C PHE A 29 8.13 -2.78 22.84
N GLY A 30 8.61 -4.01 22.95
CA GLY A 30 9.58 -4.39 23.96
C GLY A 30 10.49 -5.53 23.54
N LYS A 31 10.66 -6.48 24.46
CA LYS A 31 11.57 -7.63 24.27
C LYS A 31 11.13 -8.50 23.08
N GLU A 32 9.83 -8.76 22.94
CA GLU A 32 9.27 -9.61 21.88
C GLU A 32 9.57 -9.04 20.48
N GLU A 33 9.43 -7.73 20.27
CA GLU A 33 9.76 -7.10 18.98
C GLU A 33 11.25 -7.09 18.69
N ARG A 34 12.11 -6.98 19.71
CA ARG A 34 13.56 -7.13 19.54
C ARG A 34 13.93 -8.55 19.15
N GLU A 35 13.28 -9.54 19.75
CA GLU A 35 13.46 -10.95 19.38
C GLU A 35 12.97 -11.23 17.96
N LEU A 36 11.83 -10.64 17.55
CA LEU A 36 11.33 -10.70 16.18
C LEU A 36 12.34 -10.09 15.18
N LEU A 37 12.97 -8.96 15.53
CA LEU A 37 14.00 -8.35 14.69
C LEU A 37 15.22 -9.28 14.53
N VAL A 38 15.72 -9.85 15.62
CA VAL A 38 16.84 -10.81 15.58
C VAL A 38 16.46 -12.06 14.77
N GLN A 39 15.22 -12.53 14.87
CA GLN A 39 14.72 -13.64 14.08
C GLN A 39 14.67 -13.29 12.58
N CYS A 40 14.17 -12.11 12.24
CA CYS A 40 14.13 -11.58 10.88
C CYS A 40 15.55 -11.53 10.27
N GLU A 41 16.51 -10.95 10.99
CA GLU A 41 17.91 -10.87 10.54
C GLU A 41 18.51 -12.25 10.28
N LYS A 42 18.34 -13.19 11.22
CA LYS A 42 18.84 -14.57 11.07
C LYS A 42 18.22 -15.29 9.87
N ALA A 43 16.92 -15.16 9.67
CA ALA A 43 16.23 -15.80 8.56
C ALA A 43 16.68 -15.21 7.21
N LEU A 44 16.73 -13.88 7.11
CA LEU A 44 17.09 -13.20 5.86
C LEU A 44 18.57 -13.37 5.50
N ALA A 45 19.47 -13.52 6.48
CA ALA A 45 20.89 -13.76 6.23
C ALA A 45 21.16 -15.10 5.51
N GLN A 46 20.20 -16.03 5.52
CA GLN A 46 20.31 -17.34 4.88
C GLN A 46 19.66 -17.40 3.50
N GLU A 47 19.02 -16.32 3.04
CA GLU A 47 18.28 -16.27 1.79
C GLU A 47 18.90 -15.27 0.80
N ARG A 48 18.68 -15.50 -0.49
CA ARG A 48 18.90 -14.44 -1.49
C ARG A 48 17.75 -13.44 -1.39
N LEU A 49 18.10 -12.16 -1.30
CA LEU A 49 17.17 -11.08 -1.03
C LEU A 49 16.94 -10.22 -2.27
N ILE A 50 15.68 -9.82 -2.46
CA ILE A 50 15.29 -8.76 -3.37
C ILE A 50 15.07 -7.51 -2.53
N SER A 51 15.81 -6.44 -2.85
CA SER A 51 15.61 -5.12 -2.27
C SER A 51 15.19 -4.15 -3.36
N ILE A 52 14.05 -3.49 -3.19
CA ILE A 52 13.57 -2.46 -4.12
C ILE A 52 13.22 -1.19 -3.36
N ASP A 53 13.64 -0.07 -3.94
CA ASP A 53 13.30 1.26 -3.47
C ASP A 53 12.27 1.91 -4.39
N ARG A 54 11.35 2.64 -3.79
CA ARG A 54 10.25 3.32 -4.48
C ARG A 54 9.92 4.67 -3.83
N ILE A 55 9.42 5.60 -4.64
CA ILE A 55 8.90 6.89 -4.20
C ILE A 55 7.42 6.73 -3.86
N VAL A 56 7.04 7.17 -2.66
CA VAL A 56 5.64 7.22 -2.19
C VAL A 56 5.04 8.56 -2.55
N GLY A 57 3.87 8.57 -3.17
CA GLY A 57 3.27 9.78 -3.74
C GLY A 57 3.71 9.98 -5.19
N ASN A 58 4.05 11.22 -5.56
CA ASN A 58 4.43 11.59 -6.93
C ASN A 58 5.95 11.80 -7.10
N GLU A 59 6.39 12.14 -8.32
CA GLU A 59 7.81 12.34 -8.67
C GLU A 59 8.52 13.43 -7.84
N ASN A 60 7.77 14.36 -7.25
CA ASN A 60 8.30 15.42 -6.41
C ASN A 60 8.39 15.03 -4.92
N SER A 61 7.96 13.82 -4.56
CA SER A 61 7.98 13.36 -3.17
C SER A 61 9.38 12.91 -2.75
N GLU A 62 9.80 13.37 -1.58
CA GLU A 62 11.02 12.90 -0.92
C GLU A 62 10.78 11.63 -0.08
N THR A 63 9.52 11.21 0.07
CA THR A 63 9.19 10.03 0.86
C THR A 63 9.49 8.76 0.07
N THR A 64 10.31 7.88 0.64
CA THR A 64 10.70 6.63 -0.01
C THR A 64 10.36 5.42 0.84
N VAL A 65 10.01 4.32 0.18
CA VAL A 65 9.84 3.01 0.81
C VAL A 65 10.83 2.01 0.22
N ARG A 66 11.49 1.25 1.10
CA ARG A 66 12.28 0.06 0.77
C ARG A 66 11.50 -1.19 1.12
N LEU A 67 11.31 -2.05 0.13
CA LEU A 67 10.81 -3.41 0.33
C LEU A 67 12.00 -4.38 0.30
N ILE A 68 12.11 -5.23 1.32
CA ILE A 68 13.07 -6.33 1.38
C ILE A 68 12.29 -7.63 1.53
N VAL A 69 12.47 -8.55 0.58
CA VAL A 69 11.83 -9.86 0.60
C VAL A 69 12.83 -10.93 0.17
N PRO A 70 12.70 -12.18 0.64
CA PRO A 70 13.42 -13.28 0.05
C PRO A 70 12.93 -13.54 -1.39
N GLU A 71 13.79 -14.11 -2.23
CA GLU A 71 13.46 -14.42 -3.62
C GLU A 71 12.22 -15.33 -3.78
N ARG A 72 11.94 -16.22 -2.82
CA ARG A 72 10.71 -17.03 -2.82
C ARG A 72 9.42 -16.19 -2.79
N PHE A 73 9.52 -14.92 -2.38
CA PHE A 73 8.42 -13.94 -2.40
C PHE A 73 8.57 -12.90 -3.51
N ALA A 74 9.22 -13.25 -4.63
CA ALA A 74 9.41 -12.37 -5.77
C ALA A 74 8.11 -11.75 -6.31
N HIS A 75 6.96 -12.41 -6.14
CA HIS A 75 5.66 -11.84 -6.51
C HIS A 75 5.28 -10.60 -5.69
N VAL A 76 5.67 -10.55 -4.40
CA VAL A 76 5.47 -9.36 -3.54
C VAL A 76 6.29 -8.20 -4.08
N ALA A 77 7.56 -8.44 -4.42
CA ALA A 77 8.40 -7.42 -5.04
C ALA A 77 7.87 -7.00 -6.42
N TYR A 78 7.53 -7.95 -7.29
CA TYR A 78 7.05 -7.67 -8.63
C TYR A 78 5.75 -6.88 -8.64
N GLY A 79 4.76 -7.26 -7.83
CA GLY A 79 3.52 -6.52 -7.74
C GLY A 79 3.69 -5.20 -6.98
N GLY A 80 4.42 -5.22 -5.85
CA GLY A 80 4.62 -4.06 -5.00
C GLY A 80 5.37 -2.92 -5.70
N LYS A 81 6.35 -3.26 -6.56
CA LYS A 81 7.09 -2.26 -7.33
C LYS A 81 6.23 -1.47 -8.30
N ASN A 82 5.07 -1.99 -8.71
CA ASN A 82 4.16 -1.36 -9.65
C ASN A 82 3.13 -0.45 -8.96
N LEU A 83 3.08 -0.43 -7.62
CA LEU A 83 2.18 0.46 -6.87
C LEU A 83 2.75 1.88 -6.74
N PHE A 84 4.07 2.01 -6.88
CA PHE A 84 4.83 3.21 -6.57
C PHE A 84 5.84 3.54 -7.67
N ILE A 85 6.32 4.78 -7.68
CA ILE A 85 7.23 5.29 -8.72
C ILE A 85 8.65 4.75 -8.47
N PRO A 86 9.41 4.34 -9.50
CA PRO A 86 10.80 3.93 -9.35
C PRO A 86 11.69 5.08 -8.86
N VAL A 87 12.71 4.76 -8.05
CA VAL A 87 13.78 5.71 -7.76
C VAL A 87 14.86 5.63 -8.83
N GLU A 88 15.41 6.78 -9.23
CA GLU A 88 16.56 6.87 -10.16
C GLU A 88 17.90 7.03 -9.44
N ARG A 89 17.87 7.17 -8.12
CA ARG A 89 19.04 7.38 -7.25
C ARG A 89 19.15 6.30 -6.19
N GLU A 90 20.37 6.11 -5.70
CA GLU A 90 20.62 5.27 -4.53
C GLU A 90 19.98 5.89 -3.28
N ILE A 91 19.25 5.08 -2.51
CA ILE A 91 18.66 5.48 -1.24
C ILE A 91 19.50 4.89 -0.11
N LYS A 92 20.15 5.73 0.69
CA LYS A 92 20.91 5.25 1.86
C LYS A 92 19.99 4.89 3.02
N GLU A 93 19.10 5.82 3.36
CA GLU A 93 18.14 5.67 4.46
C GLU A 93 16.72 5.92 3.94
N PRO A 94 15.91 4.87 3.74
CA PRO A 94 14.54 5.04 3.28
C PRO A 94 13.66 5.55 4.43
N THR A 95 12.66 6.38 4.10
CA THR A 95 11.63 6.80 5.07
C THR A 95 10.91 5.60 5.67
N TYR A 96 10.50 4.64 4.83
CA TYR A 96 9.83 3.42 5.27
C TYR A 96 10.63 2.19 4.87
N GLN A 97 10.74 1.21 5.76
CA GLN A 97 11.36 -0.07 5.47
C GLN A 97 10.37 -1.19 5.79
N ILE A 98 10.06 -2.02 4.81
CA ILE A 98 9.12 -3.12 4.95
C ILE A 98 9.85 -4.42 4.62
N LEU A 99 9.97 -5.29 5.62
CA LEU A 99 10.68 -6.55 5.53
C LEU A 99 9.71 -7.71 5.61
N PHE A 100 9.87 -8.69 4.74
CA PHE A 100 9.15 -9.96 4.79
C PHE A 100 10.14 -11.08 5.04
N PHE A 101 9.80 -11.99 5.95
CA PHE A 101 10.55 -13.23 6.11
C PHE A 101 9.57 -14.36 6.46
N ALA A 102 10.05 -15.60 6.31
CA ALA A 102 9.29 -16.77 6.72
C ALA A 102 10.20 -17.77 7.43
N ASP A 103 9.64 -18.46 8.41
CA ASP A 103 10.28 -19.57 9.11
C ASP A 103 9.52 -20.88 8.82
N GLU A 104 9.83 -21.93 9.59
CA GLU A 104 9.22 -23.25 9.45
C GLU A 104 7.69 -23.22 9.55
N ALA A 105 7.11 -22.26 10.28
CA ALA A 105 5.67 -22.18 10.44
C ALA A 105 4.96 -21.73 9.15
N PHE A 106 5.65 -21.11 8.18
CA PHE A 106 5.05 -20.68 6.92
C PHE A 106 4.39 -21.84 6.14
N GLU A 107 5.06 -22.98 6.05
CA GLU A 107 4.53 -24.15 5.36
C GLU A 107 3.39 -24.81 6.15
N THR A 108 3.54 -24.89 7.47
CA THR A 108 2.48 -25.44 8.34
C THR A 108 1.24 -24.54 8.44
N ASN A 109 1.36 -23.26 8.08
CA ASN A 109 0.24 -22.31 8.07
C ASN A 109 -0.71 -22.55 6.90
N LYS A 110 -0.24 -23.02 5.74
CA LYS A 110 -1.05 -23.16 4.51
C LYS A 110 -2.42 -23.84 4.73
N PRO A 111 -2.53 -25.00 5.40
CA PRO A 111 -3.83 -25.65 5.61
C PRO A 111 -4.70 -25.02 6.71
N LYS A 112 -4.14 -24.14 7.54
CA LYS A 112 -4.86 -23.54 8.68
C LYS A 112 -5.76 -22.39 8.23
N PRO A 113 -6.93 -22.18 8.87
CA PRO A 113 -7.70 -20.96 8.69
C PRO A 113 -6.90 -19.75 9.19
N LEU A 114 -7.15 -18.56 8.63
CA LEU A 114 -6.37 -17.33 8.91
C LEU A 114 -6.16 -17.08 10.40
N SER A 115 -7.21 -17.26 11.22
CA SER A 115 -7.16 -17.02 12.67
C SER A 115 -6.23 -17.95 13.46
N GLN A 116 -5.83 -19.08 12.87
CA GLN A 116 -4.96 -20.08 13.50
C GLN A 116 -3.55 -20.10 12.89
N LYS A 117 -3.27 -19.25 11.90
CA LYS A 117 -1.94 -19.14 11.30
C LYS A 117 -1.00 -18.43 12.26
N ASP A 118 0.24 -18.92 12.33
CA ASP A 118 1.32 -18.26 13.07
C ASP A 118 1.93 -17.15 12.19
N ILE A 119 1.31 -15.98 12.27
CA ILE A 119 1.70 -14.77 11.56
C ILE A 119 1.98 -13.67 12.59
N THR A 120 3.04 -12.90 12.37
CA THR A 120 3.38 -11.76 13.23
C THR A 120 3.69 -10.56 12.37
N ILE A 121 2.98 -9.45 12.58
CA ILE A 121 3.19 -8.22 11.84
C ILE A 121 3.35 -7.07 12.84
N ARG A 122 4.48 -6.35 12.75
CA ARG A 122 4.82 -5.25 13.65
C ARG A 122 5.24 -4.03 12.86
N LEU A 123 4.70 -2.87 13.22
CA LEU A 123 5.06 -1.57 12.64
C LEU A 123 5.66 -0.70 13.74
N ALA A 124 6.98 -0.58 13.75
CA ALA A 124 7.68 0.38 14.59
C ALA A 124 7.61 1.75 13.89
N MET A 125 6.86 2.68 14.46
CA MET A 125 6.75 4.07 14.01
C MET A 125 7.63 4.92 14.90
N LEU A 126 8.62 5.57 14.29
CA LEU A 126 9.62 6.37 15.00
C LEU A 126 9.22 7.85 14.99
N ASP A 127 9.70 8.60 15.99
CA ASP A 127 9.40 10.04 16.15
C ASP A 127 9.93 10.88 14.99
N ASP A 128 10.96 10.38 14.30
CA ASP A 128 11.52 11.03 13.13
C ASP A 128 10.70 10.79 11.84
N GLY A 129 9.53 10.14 11.95
CA GLY A 129 8.64 9.82 10.83
C GLY A 129 9.04 8.56 10.06
N ARG A 130 10.17 7.92 10.40
CA ARG A 130 10.51 6.63 9.81
C ARG A 130 9.59 5.53 10.33
N VAL A 131 9.34 4.54 9.48
CA VAL A 131 8.54 3.37 9.84
C VAL A 131 9.25 2.10 9.40
N ILE A 132 9.44 1.17 10.34
CA ILE A 132 9.97 -0.16 10.07
C ILE A 132 8.83 -1.16 10.29
N LYS A 133 8.43 -1.85 9.22
CA LYS A 133 7.43 -2.92 9.26
C LYS A 133 8.09 -4.27 9.05
N ILE A 134 7.87 -5.18 9.98
CA ILE A 134 8.31 -6.58 9.87
C ILE A 134 7.07 -7.46 9.65
N VAL A 135 7.12 -8.29 8.62
CA VAL A 135 6.07 -9.24 8.22
C VAL A 135 6.64 -10.65 8.29
N ARG A 136 6.28 -11.40 9.33
CA ARG A 136 6.63 -12.81 9.49
C ARG A 136 5.52 -13.70 8.94
N ASN A 137 5.89 -14.68 8.13
CA ASN A 137 5.01 -15.75 7.63
C ASN A 137 3.78 -15.28 6.81
N SER A 138 3.90 -14.15 6.12
CA SER A 138 2.94 -13.73 5.11
C SER A 138 3.67 -13.37 3.83
N SER A 139 3.06 -13.67 2.68
CA SER A 139 3.52 -13.32 1.35
C SER A 139 2.44 -12.55 0.58
N TYR A 140 1.49 -11.96 1.32
CA TYR A 140 0.40 -11.17 0.77
C TYR A 140 0.86 -9.74 0.47
N ILE A 141 0.84 -9.34 -0.80
CA ILE A 141 1.23 -7.99 -1.26
C ILE A 141 0.49 -6.85 -0.53
N GLY A 142 -0.75 -7.10 -0.09
CA GLY A 142 -1.51 -6.11 0.68
C GLY A 142 -0.83 -5.70 1.99
N GLU A 143 0.06 -6.53 2.54
CA GLU A 143 0.87 -6.15 3.70
C GLU A 143 1.90 -5.07 3.38
N TYR A 144 2.47 -5.08 2.18
CA TYR A 144 3.37 -4.03 1.72
C TYR A 144 2.59 -2.73 1.51
N LYS A 145 1.54 -2.78 0.69
CA LYS A 145 0.65 -1.63 0.38
C LYS A 145 0.13 -0.95 1.65
N LYS A 146 -0.44 -1.75 2.56
CA LYS A 146 -1.02 -1.21 3.79
C LYS A 146 0.02 -0.85 4.86
N GLY A 147 1.26 -1.31 4.73
CA GLY A 147 2.39 -0.79 5.51
C GLY A 147 2.67 0.66 5.16
N VAL A 148 2.77 0.98 3.87
CA VAL A 148 2.93 2.37 3.39
C VAL A 148 1.72 3.22 3.78
N PHE A 149 0.50 2.70 3.61
CA PHE A 149 -0.72 3.39 4.04
C PHE A 149 -0.69 3.80 5.52
N ALA A 150 -0.33 2.89 6.42
CA ALA A 150 -0.26 3.17 7.85
C ALA A 150 0.87 4.16 8.19
N ALA A 151 1.99 4.09 7.46
CA ALA A 151 3.09 5.02 7.63
C ALA A 151 2.73 6.44 7.17
N GLU A 152 2.04 6.57 6.02
CA GLU A 152 1.56 7.86 5.53
C GLU A 152 0.48 8.48 6.43
N ASP A 153 -0.39 7.65 7.04
CA ASP A 153 -1.33 8.11 8.07
C ASP A 153 -0.61 8.66 9.31
N TRP A 154 0.41 7.94 9.78
CA TRP A 154 1.23 8.39 10.90
C TRP A 154 1.93 9.72 10.59
N VAL A 155 2.66 9.79 9.48
CA VAL A 155 3.42 10.98 9.07
C VAL A 155 2.51 12.18 8.79
N ALA A 156 1.30 11.95 8.27
CA ALA A 156 0.31 13.01 8.11
C ALA A 156 -0.01 13.71 9.45
N LYS A 157 -0.19 12.92 10.52
CA LYS A 157 -0.51 13.40 11.87
C LYS A 157 0.66 14.09 12.54
N ILE A 158 1.86 13.50 12.49
CA ILE A 158 3.00 14.01 13.27
C ILE A 158 3.84 15.07 12.55
N ARG A 159 3.76 15.18 11.22
CA ARG A 159 4.68 16.04 10.44
C ARG A 159 4.02 16.92 9.40
N ARG A 160 2.97 16.45 8.71
CA ARG A 160 2.41 17.18 7.56
C ARG A 160 1.25 18.11 7.92
N GLY A 161 0.71 18.03 9.14
CA GLY A 161 -0.38 18.91 9.60
C GLY A 161 -1.70 18.70 8.83
N GLY A 162 -1.93 17.49 8.32
CA GLY A 162 -3.12 17.12 7.56
C GLY A 162 -3.82 15.89 8.13
N ILE A 163 -4.91 15.49 7.48
CA ILE A 163 -5.65 14.29 7.83
C ILE A 163 -5.49 13.29 6.70
N PHE A 164 -5.05 12.07 7.03
CA PHE A 164 -5.00 10.99 6.07
C PHE A 164 -6.37 10.33 5.95
N LEU A 165 -6.88 10.21 4.73
CA LEU A 165 -8.20 9.70 4.42
C LEU A 165 -8.10 8.44 3.55
N HIS A 166 -8.92 7.43 3.87
CA HIS A 166 -9.13 6.26 3.01
C HIS A 166 -10.10 6.59 1.87
N ALA A 167 -9.73 7.57 1.04
CA ALA A 167 -10.57 8.12 -0.02
C ALA A 167 -10.02 7.80 -1.42
N GLY A 168 -10.90 7.37 -2.33
CA GLY A 168 -10.63 7.44 -3.76
C GLY A 168 -10.72 8.89 -4.24
N CYS A 169 -9.90 9.27 -5.22
CA CYS A 169 -9.90 10.61 -5.80
C CYS A 169 -10.07 10.50 -7.32
N ARG A 170 -10.97 11.34 -7.84
CA ARG A 170 -11.21 11.51 -9.26
C ARG A 170 -11.19 12.98 -9.63
N GLU A 171 -10.82 13.26 -10.87
CA GLU A 171 -10.89 14.58 -11.46
C GLU A 171 -11.83 14.53 -12.66
N ASP A 172 -12.75 15.48 -12.74
CA ASP A 172 -13.70 15.57 -13.83
C ASP A 172 -13.71 16.99 -14.38
N TYR A 173 -13.49 17.12 -15.69
CA TYR A 173 -13.71 18.35 -16.43
C TYR A 173 -15.11 18.30 -17.04
N LEU A 174 -16.07 19.00 -16.44
CA LEU A 174 -17.50 18.88 -16.79
C LEU A 174 -18.09 20.24 -17.14
N GLN A 175 -19.13 20.24 -17.98
CA GLN A 175 -19.90 21.43 -18.28
C GLN A 175 -20.96 21.65 -17.20
N SER A 176 -20.96 22.83 -16.58
CA SER A 176 -22.02 23.23 -15.66
C SER A 176 -23.33 23.52 -16.39
N SER A 177 -24.44 23.60 -15.64
CA SER A 177 -25.76 23.98 -16.18
C SER A 177 -25.80 25.35 -16.87
N HIS A 178 -24.84 26.23 -16.58
CA HIS A 178 -24.70 27.56 -17.17
C HIS A 178 -23.78 27.55 -18.41
N GLY A 179 -23.37 26.38 -18.91
CA GLY A 179 -22.54 26.22 -20.10
C GLY A 179 -21.03 26.37 -19.86
N ILE A 180 -20.60 26.75 -18.67
CA ILE A 180 -19.17 26.93 -18.31
C ILE A 180 -18.55 25.58 -17.93
N TYR A 181 -17.40 25.25 -18.52
CA TYR A 181 -16.63 24.07 -18.15
C TYR A 181 -15.75 24.33 -16.93
N ARG A 182 -15.67 23.35 -16.02
CA ARG A 182 -14.86 23.43 -14.80
C ARG A 182 -14.24 22.08 -14.48
N THR A 183 -13.04 22.12 -13.90
CA THR A 183 -12.42 20.95 -13.29
C THR A 183 -12.91 20.82 -11.85
N ILE A 184 -13.43 19.65 -11.51
CA ILE A 184 -13.90 19.29 -10.17
C ILE A 184 -13.09 18.08 -9.72
N ARG A 185 -12.58 18.12 -8.49
CA ARG A 185 -11.97 16.97 -7.83
C ARG A 185 -12.91 16.48 -6.75
N SER A 186 -13.16 15.17 -6.73
CA SER A 186 -14.05 14.55 -5.76
C SER A 186 -13.33 13.46 -4.99
N LEU A 187 -13.45 13.53 -3.66
CA LEU A 187 -13.00 12.49 -2.75
C LEU A 187 -14.17 11.60 -2.38
N LEU A 188 -13.99 10.29 -2.52
CA LEU A 188 -15.00 9.27 -2.29
C LEU A 188 -14.56 8.37 -1.14
N LEU A 189 -15.22 8.52 0.01
CA LEU A 189 -14.99 7.69 1.19
C LEU A 189 -16.08 6.64 1.27
N ALA A 190 -15.69 5.37 1.32
CA ALA A 190 -16.61 4.25 1.44
C ALA A 190 -15.91 3.07 2.11
N LEU A 191 -16.68 2.28 2.87
CA LEU A 191 -16.21 1.02 3.44
C LEU A 191 -15.87 0.01 2.33
N THR A 192 -15.01 -0.95 2.64
CA THR A 192 -14.60 -2.01 1.71
C THR A 192 -15.80 -2.69 1.04
N ALA A 193 -15.67 -2.99 -0.25
CA ALA A 193 -16.68 -3.66 -1.07
C ALA A 193 -18.00 -2.88 -1.32
N ASN A 194 -18.04 -1.57 -1.05
CA ASN A 194 -19.21 -0.72 -1.34
C ASN A 194 -19.07 0.10 -2.64
N GLY A 195 -18.33 -0.42 -3.63
CA GLY A 195 -18.22 0.23 -4.94
C GLY A 195 -17.34 1.48 -5.01
N LYS A 196 -16.44 1.71 -4.03
CA LYS A 196 -15.48 2.85 -4.06
C LYS A 196 -14.70 2.91 -5.37
N THR A 197 -14.00 1.83 -5.72
CA THR A 197 -13.21 1.76 -6.97
C THR A 197 -14.11 1.90 -8.20
N THR A 198 -15.30 1.28 -8.20
CA THR A 198 -16.28 1.41 -9.28
C THR A 198 -16.73 2.86 -9.51
N LEU A 199 -17.11 3.56 -8.44
CA LEU A 199 -17.55 4.95 -8.52
C LEU A 199 -16.40 5.90 -8.86
N THR A 200 -15.20 5.65 -8.32
CA THR A 200 -14.02 6.48 -8.62
C THR A 200 -13.59 6.31 -10.08
N SER A 201 -13.71 5.11 -10.64
CA SER A 201 -13.31 4.79 -12.02
C SER A 201 -14.40 5.05 -13.08
N LYS A 202 -15.62 5.42 -12.66
CA LYS A 202 -16.74 5.62 -13.59
C LYS A 202 -16.48 6.80 -14.52
N ILE A 203 -16.65 6.61 -15.82
CA ILE A 203 -16.62 7.73 -16.78
C ILE A 203 -17.93 8.51 -16.66
N LEU A 204 -17.85 9.77 -16.21
CA LEU A 204 -18.99 10.68 -16.08
C LEU A 204 -19.11 11.62 -17.28
N ALA A 205 -17.98 11.93 -17.90
CA ALA A 205 -17.91 12.68 -19.15
C ALA A 205 -18.71 11.98 -20.26
N ARG A 206 -19.71 12.67 -20.80
CA ARG A 206 -20.62 12.14 -21.84
C ARG A 206 -20.78 13.04 -23.05
N LYS A 207 -20.28 14.28 -23.01
CA LYS A 207 -20.52 15.27 -24.08
C LYS A 207 -19.28 16.10 -24.39
N GLY A 208 -19.21 16.57 -25.63
CA GLY A 208 -18.34 17.67 -26.05
C GLY A 208 -16.88 17.52 -25.59
N ARG A 209 -16.45 18.41 -24.70
CA ARG A 209 -15.06 18.50 -24.20
C ARG A 209 -14.87 17.85 -22.83
N GLU A 210 -15.89 17.17 -22.29
CA GLU A 210 -15.84 16.61 -20.95
C GLU A 210 -14.79 15.50 -20.83
N LYS A 211 -14.17 15.39 -19.65
CA LYS A 211 -13.17 14.36 -19.34
C LYS A 211 -13.34 13.86 -17.90
N SER A 212 -13.03 12.59 -17.67
CA SER A 212 -13.03 11.96 -16.35
C SER A 212 -11.71 11.20 -16.17
N TRP A 213 -11.04 11.42 -15.05
CA TRP A 213 -9.78 10.78 -14.70
C TRP A 213 -9.86 10.16 -13.31
N LEU A 214 -9.37 8.93 -13.20
CA LEU A 214 -9.02 8.34 -11.92
C LEU A 214 -7.68 8.91 -11.48
N ILE A 215 -7.63 9.55 -10.31
CA ILE A 215 -6.39 10.04 -9.73
C ILE A 215 -5.78 8.96 -8.83
N GLN A 216 -6.60 8.33 -7.98
CA GLN A 216 -6.23 7.18 -7.16
C GLN A 216 -7.48 6.53 -6.54
N ASP A 217 -7.41 5.30 -6.04
CA ASP A 217 -8.58 4.59 -5.53
C ASP A 217 -8.52 4.24 -4.03
N ASP A 218 -7.40 4.48 -3.34
CA ASP A 218 -7.22 3.99 -1.97
C ASP A 218 -7.22 5.10 -0.91
N GLY A 219 -6.18 5.92 -0.79
CA GLY A 219 -6.11 6.98 0.22
C GLY A 219 -5.01 8.02 0.03
N GLY A 220 -5.04 9.08 0.82
CA GLY A 220 -4.11 10.21 0.73
C GLY A 220 -4.30 11.23 1.84
N THR A 221 -3.43 12.24 1.90
CA THR A 221 -3.47 13.31 2.90
C THR A 221 -4.26 14.51 2.36
N LEU A 222 -5.30 14.93 3.10
CA LEU A 222 -5.98 16.20 2.91
C LEU A 222 -5.32 17.26 3.81
N LEU A 223 -4.86 18.36 3.22
CA LEU A 223 -4.21 19.47 3.92
C LEU A 223 -5.20 20.62 4.19
N PRO A 224 -4.90 21.53 5.14
CA PRO A 224 -5.77 22.66 5.49
C PRO A 224 -6.07 23.63 4.34
N ASP A 225 -5.21 23.68 3.32
CA ASP A 225 -5.39 24.48 2.10
C ASP A 225 -6.38 23.84 1.11
N GLY A 226 -6.93 22.67 1.44
CA GLY A 226 -7.86 21.91 0.60
C GLY A 226 -7.17 21.04 -0.45
N SER A 227 -5.84 21.00 -0.50
CA SER A 227 -5.11 20.10 -1.40
C SER A 227 -5.14 18.66 -0.89
N PHE A 228 -5.16 17.71 -1.82
CA PHE A 228 -5.18 16.28 -1.53
C PHE A 228 -4.03 15.56 -2.24
N HIS A 229 -3.23 14.83 -1.46
CA HIS A 229 -2.01 14.18 -1.92
C HIS A 229 -2.14 12.67 -1.75
N GLY A 230 -2.28 11.95 -2.87
CA GLY A 230 -2.31 10.49 -2.86
C GLY A 230 -0.93 9.87 -2.63
N PHE A 231 -0.90 8.67 -2.05
CA PHE A 231 0.36 7.97 -1.80
C PHE A 231 0.72 6.94 -2.90
N GLU A 232 -0.23 6.58 -3.76
CA GLU A 232 -0.06 5.61 -4.86
C GLU A 232 -0.16 6.31 -6.22
N ALA A 233 0.96 6.40 -6.94
CA ALA A 233 1.00 6.95 -8.30
C ALA A 233 1.37 5.90 -9.37
N GLY A 234 1.77 4.68 -8.97
CA GLY A 234 2.25 3.68 -9.92
C GLY A 234 1.16 2.77 -10.51
N GLY A 235 0.09 2.49 -9.75
CA GLY A 235 -0.91 1.52 -10.19
C GLY A 235 -2.04 1.29 -9.19
N ILE A 236 -2.94 0.37 -9.54
CA ILE A 236 -4.15 0.03 -8.76
C ILE A 236 -3.99 -1.37 -8.19
N PHE A 237 -4.25 -1.50 -6.89
CA PHE A 237 -4.40 -2.80 -6.23
C PHE A 237 -5.83 -2.97 -5.71
N ALA A 238 -6.65 -3.65 -6.52
CA ALA A 238 -8.07 -3.83 -6.28
C ALA A 238 -8.46 -5.32 -6.22
N LYS A 239 -9.58 -5.60 -5.54
CA LYS A 239 -10.23 -6.91 -5.62
C LYS A 239 -10.82 -7.09 -7.01
N THR A 240 -10.59 -8.25 -7.62
CA THR A 240 -11.05 -8.57 -8.98
C THR A 240 -12.37 -9.33 -9.01
N GLU A 241 -12.82 -9.86 -7.87
CA GLU A 241 -14.11 -10.54 -7.77
C GLU A 241 -15.25 -9.57 -8.12
N GLY A 242 -16.13 -9.99 -9.05
CA GLY A 242 -17.25 -9.17 -9.53
C GLY A 242 -16.89 -8.11 -10.59
N VAL A 243 -15.62 -7.96 -10.97
CA VAL A 243 -15.22 -7.07 -12.08
C VAL A 243 -15.72 -7.65 -13.39
N ASN A 244 -16.49 -6.84 -14.14
CA ASN A 244 -17.05 -7.17 -15.44
C ASN A 244 -16.95 -5.92 -16.36
N PRO A 245 -17.02 -6.09 -17.69
CA PRO A 245 -16.90 -4.97 -18.63
C PRO A 245 -18.08 -3.98 -18.60
N GLY A 246 -19.14 -4.24 -17.81
CA GLY A 246 -20.41 -3.53 -17.86
C GLY A 246 -21.43 -4.22 -18.76
#